data_AF-A0AAX3IBS8-F1
#
_entry.id   AF-A0AAX3IBS8-F1
#
_cell.length_a   1.000
_cell.length_b   1.000
_cell.length_c   1.000
_cell.angle_alpha   90.00
_cell.angle_beta   90.00
_cell.angle_gamma   90.00
#
_symmetry.space_group_name_H-M   'P 1'
#
loop_
_entity.id
_entity.type
_entity.pdbx_description
1 polymer ?
#
loop_
_entity_poly.entity_id
_entity_poly.type
_entity_poly.pdbx_seq_one_letter_code
_entity_poly.pdbx_strand_id
1 'polypeptide(L)'
;MNSNTSGLLQPGETKISNRLFLNMGGVDGNVLTANCLSIPKGEETKPKGEQPKPASEQTRPTGDRPQPFCEETVPKSDQCEPAGGKPKPVGFDAKTKEDKTKPTGVDTSPTGAKPKVAGEETRPQGDKTKPTGVDTSPTGGKPKVAGEETRPQGDKTKPTGVDTSPTGAKPKAAGEETRPQGDKAKPTGVDTSPTGAKPKAAGEETRPQGDKTKPTGVDTSPTGGKPKVAGGETNPKGDPAKPQGDQPRPSVGFRPIGPDLPVDKTNAKPKGPDLSVDTTYVKPKAPEAPVDTIYGFNSNTGRPETTLTSATDKPQFNIWDKEGVDTFDFSGFKQDQIIDLRSGALSSVGGLRENVRIGTSTVIENAVGGSGNDRIIGNSADNVLIGGAGADNLVGGGGWNTFKFNAFADSTRTQADLLLDFNTGQDKIDLSQMAIDGKVAFNFVEEYTGKTGDTIIKFNPQTGRYLLAIDLDGDGKTDFLIKSTRMISPEDVIGLNIRDAGYL
;
A
#
# COMPACT_ATOMS: atom_id res chain seq x y z
N MET A 1 11.81 -59.05 -60.78
CA MET A 1 11.94 -58.23 -59.55
C MET A 1 10.53 -58.09 -58.98
N ASN A 2 10.02 -59.14 -58.33
CA ASN A 2 9.82 -59.29 -56.86
C ASN A 2 9.01 -58.11 -56.27
N SER A 3 7.68 -58.19 -56.13
CA SER A 3 6.83 -58.94 -55.17
C SER A 3 6.43 -58.11 -53.93
N ASN A 4 5.11 -57.83 -53.79
CA ASN A 4 4.26 -57.84 -52.57
C ASN A 4 4.64 -56.91 -51.37
N THR A 5 3.78 -56.28 -50.55
CA THR A 5 2.32 -56.28 -50.28
C THR A 5 2.00 -55.29 -49.12
N SER A 6 0.78 -54.74 -49.09
CA SER A 6 -0.12 -54.50 -47.92
C SER A 6 -0.01 -53.32 -46.92
N GLY A 7 -1.17 -52.67 -46.69
CA GLY A 7 -1.67 -52.07 -45.42
C GLY A 7 -1.98 -50.56 -45.46
N LEU A 8 -3.19 -50.05 -45.82
CA LEU A 8 -4.43 -49.82 -45.00
C LEU A 8 -4.15 -49.07 -43.66
N LEU A 9 -4.86 -48.04 -43.18
CA LEU A 9 -6.11 -47.31 -43.51
C LEU A 9 -6.15 -46.01 -42.65
N GLN A 10 -6.84 -44.96 -43.12
CA GLN A 10 -7.07 -43.67 -42.43
C GLN A 10 -8.04 -43.75 -41.22
N PRO A 11 -8.11 -42.67 -40.41
CA PRO A 11 -9.41 -42.12 -39.99
C PRO A 11 -9.46 -40.58 -40.18
N GLY A 12 -10.58 -39.91 -40.50
CA GLY A 12 -11.99 -40.26 -40.33
C GLY A 12 -12.61 -39.42 -39.20
N GLU A 13 -13.37 -38.40 -39.57
CA GLU A 13 -13.99 -37.34 -38.75
C GLU A 13 -14.90 -37.83 -37.61
N THR A 14 -14.94 -37.08 -36.48
CA THR A 14 -15.91 -37.32 -35.39
C THR A 14 -16.91 -36.18 -35.26
N LYS A 15 -18.18 -36.53 -35.48
CA LYS A 15 -19.39 -35.73 -35.26
C LYS A 15 -19.74 -35.57 -33.78
N ILE A 16 -20.32 -34.41 -33.50
CA ILE A 16 -21.02 -33.99 -32.29
C ILE A 16 -22.33 -34.77 -32.14
N SER A 17 -22.71 -35.18 -30.92
CA SER A 17 -24.13 -35.21 -30.54
C SER A 17 -24.41 -35.20 -29.04
N ASN A 18 -25.56 -34.61 -28.73
CA ASN A 18 -26.06 -34.06 -27.46
C ASN A 18 -26.73 -35.08 -26.51
N ARG A 19 -26.68 -34.72 -25.21
CA ARG A 19 -27.73 -34.79 -24.14
C ARG A 19 -28.42 -36.11 -23.78
N LEU A 20 -28.46 -36.41 -22.47
CA LEU A 20 -29.72 -36.58 -21.73
C LEU A 20 -29.56 -36.35 -20.22
N PHE A 21 -30.57 -35.68 -19.64
CA PHE A 21 -30.76 -35.34 -18.23
C PHE A 21 -31.17 -36.55 -17.38
N LEU A 22 -30.86 -36.54 -16.07
CA LEU A 22 -31.81 -36.87 -15.00
C LEU A 22 -31.32 -36.30 -13.64
N ASN A 23 -32.28 -35.78 -12.90
CA ASN A 23 -32.19 -35.02 -11.66
C ASN A 23 -32.68 -35.92 -10.51
N MET A 24 -31.95 -36.07 -9.39
CA MET A 24 -32.52 -36.43 -8.06
C MET A 24 -31.53 -36.15 -6.91
N GLY A 25 -32.01 -35.40 -5.91
CA GLY A 25 -31.85 -35.70 -4.48
C GLY A 25 -30.48 -35.49 -3.82
N GLY A 26 -30.36 -34.45 -2.99
CA GLY A 26 -29.20 -34.22 -2.13
C GLY A 26 -29.21 -34.99 -0.82
N VAL A 27 -28.03 -35.18 -0.23
CA VAL A 27 -27.76 -35.14 1.23
C VAL A 27 -26.24 -35.07 1.47
N ASP A 28 -25.86 -34.15 2.35
CA ASP A 28 -24.79 -34.14 3.37
C ASP A 28 -23.40 -34.80 3.12
N GLY A 29 -22.37 -33.96 3.28
CA GLY A 29 -21.35 -34.18 4.33
C GLY A 29 -20.10 -35.02 4.01
N ASN A 30 -18.95 -34.47 4.42
CA ASN A 30 -17.64 -35.10 4.68
C ASN A 30 -16.65 -35.33 3.53
N VAL A 31 -15.79 -34.31 3.40
CA VAL A 31 -14.32 -34.33 3.51
C VAL A 31 -13.70 -35.71 3.78
N LEU A 32 -12.90 -36.18 2.83
CA LEU A 32 -11.99 -37.32 2.97
C LEU A 32 -10.77 -36.94 3.83
N THR A 33 -10.58 -37.65 4.93
CA THR A 33 -9.32 -37.75 5.66
C THR A 33 -8.51 -38.93 5.12
N ALA A 34 -7.20 -38.72 4.90
CA ALA A 34 -6.24 -39.80 4.68
C ALA A 34 -5.32 -39.90 5.91
N ASN A 35 -5.37 -41.06 6.56
CA ASN A 35 -4.53 -41.48 7.68
C ASN A 35 -3.09 -41.76 7.22
N CYS A 36 -2.10 -41.42 8.06
CA CYS A 36 -0.75 -41.97 7.99
C CYS A 36 -0.42 -42.72 9.30
N LEU A 37 0.19 -43.89 9.14
CA LEU A 37 0.49 -44.89 10.17
C LEU A 37 1.55 -44.44 11.18
N SER A 38 1.38 -44.87 12.42
CA SER A 38 2.29 -44.74 13.57
C SER A 38 3.26 -45.93 13.69
N ILE A 39 4.54 -45.65 14.02
CA ILE A 39 5.59 -46.62 14.40
C ILE A 39 5.78 -46.58 15.94
N PRO A 40 5.94 -47.72 16.66
CA PRO A 40 6.06 -47.73 18.12
C PRO A 40 7.49 -47.57 18.66
N LYS A 41 7.59 -47.01 19.88
CA LYS A 41 8.80 -46.81 20.70
C LYS A 41 9.31 -48.12 21.33
N GLY A 42 10.63 -48.31 21.33
CA GLY A 42 11.34 -49.35 22.09
C GLY A 42 11.81 -48.86 23.48
N GLU A 43 11.90 -49.81 24.41
CA GLU A 43 12.25 -49.66 25.83
C GLU A 43 13.76 -49.42 26.05
N GLU A 44 14.09 -48.53 27.00
CA GLU A 44 15.47 -48.30 27.49
C GLU A 44 15.79 -49.20 28.70
N THR A 45 16.95 -49.86 28.64
CA THR A 45 17.54 -50.57 29.78
C THR A 45 18.60 -49.71 30.48
N LYS A 46 18.58 -49.77 31.81
CA LYS A 46 19.43 -49.02 32.76
C LYS A 46 20.75 -49.76 33.01
N PRO A 47 21.85 -49.05 33.34
CA PRO A 47 22.71 -49.54 34.41
C PRO A 47 22.97 -48.52 35.52
N LYS A 48 23.16 -49.10 36.72
CA LYS A 48 23.56 -48.50 38.00
C LYS A 48 25.08 -48.32 38.02
N GLY A 49 25.58 -47.20 38.54
CA GLY A 49 26.98 -47.01 38.91
C GLY A 49 27.17 -45.71 39.70
N GLU A 50 27.69 -45.84 40.92
CA GLU A 50 27.78 -44.82 41.96
C GLU A 50 28.91 -43.80 41.73
N GLN A 51 28.76 -42.60 42.32
CA GLN A 51 29.71 -41.47 42.28
C GLN A 51 31.05 -41.79 42.99
N PRO A 52 32.08 -40.96 42.77
CA PRO A 52 32.35 -39.93 43.80
C PRO A 52 32.74 -38.53 43.26
N LYS A 53 32.45 -37.49 44.06
CA LYS A 53 33.02 -36.12 44.01
C LYS A 53 34.28 -36.04 44.88
N PRO A 54 35.18 -35.07 44.61
CA PRO A 54 35.47 -34.01 45.59
C PRO A 54 35.43 -32.60 44.94
N ALA A 55 34.79 -31.57 45.52
CA ALA A 55 35.26 -30.63 46.57
C ALA A 55 36.46 -29.76 46.15
N SER A 56 36.18 -28.49 45.77
CA SER A 56 36.68 -27.21 46.35
C SER A 56 37.90 -26.67 45.57
N GLU A 57 37.97 -25.42 45.10
CA GLU A 57 38.21 -24.20 45.88
C GLU A 57 38.11 -22.92 45.00
N GLN A 58 38.03 -21.76 45.66
CA GLN A 58 37.88 -20.41 45.12
C GLN A 58 39.02 -19.95 44.18
N THR A 59 38.70 -19.14 43.16
CA THR A 59 39.23 -17.77 42.98
C THR A 59 38.64 -17.07 41.72
N ARG A 60 38.29 -15.80 41.89
CA ARG A 60 38.09 -14.72 40.89
C ARG A 60 39.04 -13.60 41.37
N PRO A 61 39.38 -12.51 40.63
CA PRO A 61 39.14 -12.14 39.22
C PRO A 61 40.39 -11.61 38.48
N THR A 62 40.30 -11.42 37.16
CA THR A 62 40.70 -10.26 36.31
C THR A 62 40.67 -10.78 34.86
N GLY A 63 39.92 -10.23 33.92
CA GLY A 63 39.91 -8.84 33.50
C GLY A 63 40.84 -8.70 32.31
N ASP A 64 40.45 -9.20 31.13
CA ASP A 64 40.92 -8.70 29.83
C ASP A 64 39.99 -9.14 28.69
N ARG A 65 39.82 -8.21 27.75
CA ARG A 65 38.87 -8.22 26.63
C ARG A 65 39.57 -8.75 25.39
N PRO A 66 39.03 -9.73 24.64
CA PRO A 66 39.43 -9.94 23.25
C PRO A 66 38.34 -9.39 22.30
N GLN A 67 38.78 -8.61 21.32
CA GLN A 67 38.01 -8.32 20.11
C GLN A 67 37.87 -9.59 19.26
N PRO A 68 36.80 -9.76 18.47
CA PRO A 68 36.61 -10.99 17.71
C PRO A 68 37.50 -11.00 16.47
N PHE A 69 38.40 -11.98 16.42
CA PHE A 69 38.91 -12.54 15.18
C PHE A 69 37.96 -13.69 14.82
N CYS A 70 37.21 -13.56 13.73
CA CYS A 70 36.44 -14.67 13.17
C CYS A 70 36.95 -14.91 11.76
N GLU A 71 37.93 -15.82 11.68
CA GLU A 71 38.28 -16.53 10.46
C GLU A 71 37.20 -17.58 10.19
N GLU A 72 36.91 -17.74 8.91
CA GLU A 72 35.84 -18.50 8.31
C GLU A 72 35.96 -20.01 8.63
N THR A 73 35.04 -20.55 9.45
CA THR A 73 34.58 -21.93 9.31
C THR A 73 33.12 -22.03 9.73
N VAL A 74 32.27 -22.41 8.79
CA VAL A 74 30.86 -22.74 9.00
C VAL A 74 30.74 -24.01 9.85
N PRO A 75 29.88 -24.01 10.88
CA PRO A 75 29.08 -25.20 11.15
C PRO A 75 27.58 -24.89 11.10
N LYS A 76 26.86 -25.77 10.39
CA LYS A 76 25.40 -25.85 10.31
C LYS A 76 24.77 -25.99 11.70
N SER A 77 24.10 -24.95 12.19
CA SER A 77 22.86 -25.02 12.99
C SER A 77 22.33 -23.61 13.33
N ASP A 78 21.51 -23.01 12.46
CA ASP A 78 20.85 -21.71 12.69
C ASP A 78 19.61 -21.80 13.58
N GLN A 79 19.74 -22.38 14.78
CA GLN A 79 18.69 -22.30 15.82
C GLN A 79 19.34 -22.23 17.20
N CYS A 80 19.52 -21.02 17.73
CA CYS A 80 19.70 -20.84 19.17
C CYS A 80 18.33 -20.95 19.85
N GLU A 81 17.94 -22.15 20.29
CA GLU A 81 16.91 -22.33 21.31
C GLU A 81 17.60 -22.41 22.70
N PRO A 82 17.51 -21.39 23.56
CA PRO A 82 17.90 -21.54 24.95
C PRO A 82 16.77 -22.20 25.74
N ALA A 83 16.98 -23.43 26.19
CA ALA A 83 16.15 -24.06 27.19
C ALA A 83 16.48 -23.47 28.58
N GLY A 84 15.51 -22.77 29.18
CA GLY A 84 15.51 -22.47 30.62
C GLY A 84 16.05 -21.09 31.00
N GLY A 85 15.17 -20.09 30.97
CA GLY A 85 15.35 -18.77 31.60
C GLY A 85 15.02 -17.63 30.65
N LYS A 86 14.23 -16.63 31.10
CA LYS A 86 13.71 -15.50 30.31
C LYS A 86 14.75 -14.94 29.31
N PRO A 87 14.74 -15.35 28.04
CA PRO A 87 15.75 -14.91 27.10
C PRO A 87 15.36 -13.53 26.55
N LYS A 88 16.33 -12.63 26.40
CA LYS A 88 16.23 -11.43 25.58
C LYS A 88 17.10 -11.65 24.34
N PRO A 89 16.65 -12.44 23.36
CA PRO A 89 17.44 -12.61 22.15
C PRO A 89 17.46 -11.29 21.37
N VAL A 90 18.66 -10.94 20.91
CA VAL A 90 18.95 -9.79 20.06
C VAL A 90 19.58 -10.36 18.78
N GLY A 91 19.01 -10.05 17.61
CA GLY A 91 19.49 -10.59 16.34
C GLY A 91 18.61 -10.12 15.16
N PHE A 92 19.07 -10.36 13.94
CA PHE A 92 18.35 -10.01 12.70
C PHE A 92 17.00 -10.75 12.59
N ASP A 93 16.94 -12.00 13.09
CA ASP A 93 15.73 -12.84 13.13
C ASP A 93 15.51 -13.42 14.53
N ALA A 94 14.64 -12.81 15.35
CA ALA A 94 14.37 -13.32 16.70
C ALA A 94 13.04 -14.11 16.76
N LYS A 95 13.13 -15.45 16.83
CA LYS A 95 12.00 -16.37 17.10
C LYS A 95 12.13 -16.97 18.50
N THR A 96 11.05 -16.91 19.29
CA THR A 96 11.00 -17.50 20.64
C THR A 96 9.61 -18.05 20.94
N LYS A 97 9.56 -19.12 21.75
CA LYS A 97 8.31 -19.79 22.14
C LYS A 97 8.17 -19.83 23.66
N GLU A 98 7.74 -18.72 24.25
CA GLU A 98 7.42 -18.63 25.69
C GLU A 98 6.27 -17.65 25.94
N ASP A 99 5.55 -17.82 27.06
CA ASP A 99 4.36 -17.01 27.39
C ASP A 99 4.61 -15.49 27.52
N LYS A 100 5.87 -15.09 27.77
CA LYS A 100 6.28 -13.70 28.02
C LYS A 100 7.68 -13.40 27.45
N THR A 101 7.79 -13.41 26.14
CA THR A 101 9.03 -13.06 25.43
C THR A 101 9.16 -11.55 25.20
N LYS A 102 10.42 -11.06 25.18
CA LYS A 102 10.75 -9.67 24.80
C LYS A 102 11.93 -9.58 23.81
N PRO A 103 11.80 -10.15 22.61
CA PRO A 103 12.83 -10.03 21.58
C PRO A 103 12.92 -8.61 21.03
N THR A 104 14.10 -8.25 20.53
CA THR A 104 14.38 -7.02 19.80
C THR A 104 15.22 -7.31 18.56
N GLY A 105 14.87 -6.77 17.40
CA GLY A 105 15.52 -7.06 16.12
C GLY A 105 14.87 -6.34 14.94
N VAL A 106 15.43 -6.52 13.74
CA VAL A 106 14.87 -5.97 12.49
C VAL A 106 13.61 -6.73 12.09
N ASP A 107 13.62 -8.08 12.15
CA ASP A 107 12.44 -8.94 12.04
C ASP A 107 12.28 -9.80 13.31
N THR A 108 11.09 -9.76 13.90
CA THR A 108 10.80 -10.47 15.15
C THR A 108 9.41 -11.12 15.15
N SER A 109 9.37 -12.44 15.31
CA SER A 109 8.14 -13.24 15.20
C SER A 109 7.95 -14.24 16.36
N PRO A 110 7.87 -13.78 17.63
CA PRO A 110 7.72 -14.70 18.76
C PRO A 110 6.29 -15.21 18.94
N THR A 111 6.18 -16.43 19.46
CA THR A 111 4.91 -17.09 19.81
C THR A 111 4.77 -17.19 21.32
N GLY A 112 3.61 -16.82 21.87
CA GLY A 112 3.31 -16.94 23.30
C GLY A 112 1.99 -16.29 23.70
N ALA A 113 1.55 -16.44 24.96
CA ALA A 113 0.29 -15.83 25.39
C ALA A 113 0.31 -14.28 25.39
N LYS A 114 1.45 -13.64 25.74
CA LYS A 114 1.60 -12.17 25.83
C LYS A 114 2.98 -11.64 25.38
N PRO A 115 3.40 -11.88 24.12
CA PRO A 115 4.66 -11.33 23.62
C PRO A 115 4.66 -9.80 23.64
N LYS A 116 5.78 -9.21 24.07
CA LYS A 116 6.04 -7.76 23.97
C LYS A 116 7.26 -7.59 23.08
N VAL A 117 7.08 -7.02 21.91
CA VAL A 117 8.12 -7.03 20.87
C VAL A 117 8.43 -5.61 20.44
N ALA A 118 9.69 -5.31 20.16
CA ALA A 118 10.09 -4.03 19.59
C ALA A 118 11.08 -4.28 18.45
N GLY A 119 10.83 -3.70 17.28
CA GLY A 119 11.64 -3.90 16.08
C GLY A 119 11.18 -3.00 14.93
N GLU A 120 11.86 -3.06 13.79
CA GLU A 120 11.41 -2.38 12.57
C GLU A 120 10.19 -3.11 12.00
N GLU A 121 10.29 -4.43 11.82
CA GLU A 121 9.19 -5.34 11.54
C GLU A 121 8.89 -6.29 12.71
N THR A 122 7.62 -6.44 13.09
CA THR A 122 7.23 -7.36 14.17
C THR A 122 5.95 -8.13 13.87
N ARG A 123 5.96 -9.46 14.03
CA ARG A 123 4.81 -10.36 13.77
C ARG A 123 4.54 -11.34 14.93
N PRO A 124 4.32 -10.89 16.18
CA PRO A 124 4.12 -11.82 17.28
C PRO A 124 2.75 -12.51 17.23
N GLN A 125 2.71 -13.79 17.61
CA GLN A 125 1.48 -14.58 17.72
C GLN A 125 1.10 -14.77 19.19
N GLY A 126 -0.10 -14.33 19.59
CA GLY A 126 -0.57 -14.42 20.97
C GLY A 126 -1.83 -13.63 21.31
N ASP A 127 -2.52 -14.02 22.38
CA ASP A 127 -3.81 -13.46 22.77
C ASP A 127 -3.79 -11.98 23.18
N LYS A 128 -2.68 -11.46 23.72
CA LYS A 128 -2.57 -10.06 24.16
C LYS A 128 -1.21 -9.49 23.81
N THR A 129 -0.81 -9.67 22.57
CA THR A 129 0.44 -9.13 22.02
C THR A 129 0.49 -7.61 22.18
N LYS A 130 1.70 -7.11 22.44
CA LYS A 130 2.03 -5.67 22.44
C LYS A 130 3.32 -5.42 21.65
N PRO A 131 3.28 -5.56 20.31
CA PRO A 131 4.40 -5.15 19.47
C PRO A 131 4.48 -3.62 19.35
N THR A 132 5.70 -3.14 19.11
CA THR A 132 6.01 -1.79 18.66
C THR A 132 7.00 -1.81 17.50
N GLY A 133 6.82 -0.96 16.49
CA GLY A 133 7.72 -0.92 15.33
C GLY A 133 7.27 -0.05 14.17
N VAL A 134 7.98 -0.10 13.05
CA VAL A 134 7.61 0.58 11.81
C VAL A 134 6.46 -0.20 11.15
N ASP A 135 6.62 -1.50 10.89
CA ASP A 135 5.55 -2.42 10.47
C ASP A 135 5.26 -3.46 11.56
N THR A 136 4.01 -3.54 11.99
CA THR A 136 3.60 -4.44 13.07
C THR A 136 2.33 -5.21 12.73
N SER A 137 2.46 -6.52 12.58
CA SER A 137 1.40 -7.41 12.08
C SER A 137 1.17 -8.62 12.99
N PRO A 138 0.71 -8.45 14.25
CA PRO A 138 0.50 -9.58 15.15
C PRO A 138 -0.82 -10.30 14.96
N THR A 139 -0.83 -11.59 15.32
CA THR A 139 -2.03 -12.44 15.25
C THR A 139 -2.45 -12.91 16.64
N GLY A 140 -3.74 -12.80 16.98
CA GLY A 140 -4.30 -13.43 18.18
C GLY A 140 -5.54 -12.75 18.74
N GLY A 141 -5.96 -13.13 19.95
CA GLY A 141 -7.28 -12.77 20.47
C GLY A 141 -7.57 -11.28 20.73
N LYS A 142 -6.62 -10.47 21.22
CA LYS A 142 -6.75 -9.02 21.54
C LYS A 142 -5.42 -8.24 21.42
N PRO A 143 -4.75 -8.20 20.26
CA PRO A 143 -3.56 -7.39 20.03
C PRO A 143 -3.76 -5.92 20.42
N LYS A 144 -2.76 -5.34 21.09
CA LYS A 144 -2.65 -3.90 21.35
C LYS A 144 -1.34 -3.41 20.76
N VAL A 145 -1.41 -2.77 19.61
CA VAL A 145 -0.23 -2.53 18.76
C VAL A 145 0.02 -1.04 18.67
N ALA A 146 1.29 -0.63 18.61
CA ALA A 146 1.64 0.75 18.32
C ALA A 146 2.78 0.78 17.30
N GLY A 147 2.63 1.46 16.18
CA GLY A 147 3.67 1.55 15.17
C GLY A 147 3.38 2.62 14.14
N GLU A 148 4.19 2.75 13.12
CA GLU A 148 3.88 3.64 11.99
C GLU A 148 2.80 3.00 11.11
N GLU A 149 3.00 1.73 10.75
CA GLU A 149 2.04 0.87 10.08
C GLU A 149 1.68 -0.35 10.96
N THR A 150 0.38 -0.64 11.07
CA THR A 150 -0.09 -1.72 11.93
C THR A 150 -1.20 -2.55 11.28
N ARG A 151 -1.05 -3.88 11.23
CA ARG A 151 -2.03 -4.82 10.64
C ARG A 151 -2.35 -6.00 11.57
N PRO A 152 -2.87 -5.77 12.78
CA PRO A 152 -3.16 -6.89 13.66
C PRO A 152 -4.38 -7.70 13.20
N GLN A 153 -4.26 -9.03 13.24
CA GLN A 153 -5.35 -9.96 13.00
C GLN A 153 -5.89 -10.50 14.33
N GLY A 154 -7.15 -10.19 14.66
CA GLY A 154 -7.73 -10.56 15.94
C GLY A 154 -9.04 -9.85 16.29
N ASP A 155 -9.71 -10.39 17.30
CA ASP A 155 -10.89 -9.73 17.85
C ASP A 155 -10.50 -8.56 18.77
N LYS A 156 -11.30 -7.50 18.78
CA LYS A 156 -11.16 -6.36 19.70
C LYS A 156 -9.74 -5.77 19.71
N THR A 157 -9.07 -5.81 18.56
CA THR A 157 -7.74 -5.23 18.35
C THR A 157 -7.77 -3.74 18.66
N LYS A 158 -6.64 -3.22 19.14
CA LYS A 158 -6.43 -1.79 19.39
C LYS A 158 -5.08 -1.34 18.81
N PRO A 159 -4.94 -1.30 17.48
CA PRO A 159 -3.77 -0.69 16.87
C PRO A 159 -3.79 0.83 17.03
N THR A 160 -2.61 1.42 17.14
CA THR A 160 -2.35 2.85 17.01
C THR A 160 -1.22 3.09 16.03
N GLY A 161 -1.33 4.05 15.12
CA GLY A 161 -0.24 4.37 14.19
C GLY A 161 -0.56 5.47 13.17
N VAL A 162 0.27 5.61 12.15
CA VAL A 162 -0.02 6.46 10.98
C VAL A 162 -1.04 5.75 10.09
N ASP A 163 -0.75 4.52 9.65
CA ASP A 163 -1.71 3.60 9.00
C ASP A 163 -2.06 2.43 9.93
N THR A 164 -3.36 2.21 10.12
CA THR A 164 -3.85 1.06 10.88
C THR A 164 -4.93 0.28 10.12
N SER A 165 -4.62 -0.97 9.79
CA SER A 165 -5.48 -1.85 8.97
C SER A 165 -5.75 -3.19 9.66
N PRO A 166 -6.43 -3.22 10.83
CA PRO A 166 -6.68 -4.47 11.55
C PRO A 166 -7.81 -5.30 10.93
N THR A 167 -7.70 -6.63 11.05
CA THR A 167 -8.74 -7.58 10.62
C THR A 167 -9.31 -8.35 11.81
N GLY A 168 -10.63 -8.41 11.96
CA GLY A 168 -11.32 -9.22 12.99
C GLY A 168 -12.54 -8.51 13.59
N ALA A 169 -13.18 -9.09 14.61
CA ALA A 169 -14.42 -8.52 15.13
C ALA A 169 -14.17 -7.36 16.12
N LYS A 170 -14.90 -6.25 15.97
CA LYS A 170 -14.86 -5.06 16.87
C LYS A 170 -13.48 -4.38 17.00
N PRO A 171 -12.70 -4.19 15.92
CA PRO A 171 -11.44 -3.46 15.99
C PRO A 171 -11.69 -2.01 16.45
N LYS A 172 -10.75 -1.48 17.23
CA LYS A 172 -10.73 -0.09 17.70
C LYS A 172 -9.40 0.53 17.33
N ALA A 173 -9.25 0.76 16.03
CA ALA A 173 -8.06 1.35 15.44
C ALA A 173 -8.00 2.86 15.70
N ALA A 174 -6.80 3.42 15.88
CA ALA A 174 -6.60 4.85 15.96
C ALA A 174 -5.37 5.27 15.14
N GLY A 175 -5.46 6.30 14.31
CA GLY A 175 -4.32 6.76 13.54
C GLY A 175 -4.60 7.97 12.66
N GLU A 176 -3.66 8.36 11.81
CA GLU A 176 -3.97 9.33 10.75
C GLU A 176 -4.92 8.70 9.73
N GLU A 177 -4.60 7.49 9.28
CA GLU A 177 -5.44 6.68 8.40
C GLU A 177 -5.79 5.32 9.02
N THR A 178 -7.06 4.93 8.89
CA THR A 178 -7.54 3.68 9.51
C THR A 178 -8.48 2.89 8.59
N ARG A 179 -8.14 1.64 8.28
CA ARG A 179 -8.91 0.73 7.41
C ARG A 179 -9.24 -0.60 8.08
N PRO A 180 -9.99 -0.62 9.19
CA PRO A 180 -10.32 -1.88 9.84
C PRO A 180 -11.31 -2.72 9.03
N GLN A 181 -11.05 -4.01 8.88
CA GLN A 181 -11.95 -4.98 8.28
C GLN A 181 -12.62 -5.83 9.38
N GLY A 182 -13.92 -5.63 9.58
CA GLY A 182 -14.76 -6.48 10.41
C GLY A 182 -15.93 -5.78 11.10
N ASP A 183 -16.83 -6.58 11.65
CA ASP A 183 -18.06 -6.11 12.24
C ASP A 183 -17.85 -5.22 13.47
N LYS A 184 -18.68 -4.18 13.59
CA LYS A 184 -18.73 -3.26 14.73
C LYS A 184 -17.38 -2.58 15.00
N ALA A 185 -16.59 -2.37 13.95
CA ALA A 185 -15.39 -1.56 13.98
C ALA A 185 -15.67 -0.16 14.55
N LYS A 186 -14.72 0.38 15.31
CA LYS A 186 -14.76 1.75 15.83
C LYS A 186 -13.42 2.46 15.59
N PRO A 187 -13.04 2.70 14.32
CA PRO A 187 -11.84 3.47 14.04
C PRO A 187 -11.99 4.93 14.45
N THR A 188 -10.87 5.56 14.80
CA THR A 188 -10.73 7.01 14.98
C THR A 188 -9.53 7.51 14.18
N GLY A 189 -9.63 8.61 13.45
CA GLY A 189 -8.47 9.18 12.75
C GLY A 189 -8.75 10.43 11.93
N VAL A 190 -7.81 10.83 11.08
CA VAL A 190 -8.05 11.88 10.07
C VAL A 190 -8.93 11.28 8.96
N ASP A 191 -8.49 10.18 8.35
CA ASP A 191 -9.28 9.36 7.41
C ASP A 191 -9.64 8.00 8.03
N THR A 192 -10.92 7.65 7.99
CA THR A 192 -11.40 6.36 8.46
C THR A 192 -12.28 5.64 7.45
N SER A 193 -11.83 4.47 7.00
CA SER A 193 -12.48 3.67 5.95
C SER A 193 -12.75 2.23 6.39
N PRO A 194 -13.60 1.99 7.41
CA PRO A 194 -13.89 0.64 7.89
C PRO A 194 -14.80 -0.15 6.94
N THR A 195 -14.57 -1.47 6.81
CA THR A 195 -15.47 -2.39 6.09
C THR A 195 -16.09 -3.40 7.05
N GLY A 196 -17.42 -3.56 7.02
CA GLY A 196 -18.14 -4.58 7.81
C GLY A 196 -19.52 -4.13 8.28
N ALA A 197 -20.20 -4.95 9.09
CA ALA A 197 -21.53 -4.58 9.60
C ALA A 197 -21.45 -3.66 10.83
N LYS A 198 -22.26 -2.60 10.86
CA LYS A 198 -22.40 -1.62 11.96
C LYS A 198 -21.10 -0.91 12.38
N PRO A 199 -20.22 -0.47 11.46
CA PRO A 199 -19.05 0.32 11.83
C PRO A 199 -19.49 1.66 12.44
N LYS A 200 -18.74 2.13 13.43
CA LYS A 200 -18.90 3.45 14.06
C LYS A 200 -17.60 4.22 13.87
N ALA A 201 -17.39 4.68 12.64
CA ALA A 201 -16.20 5.44 12.25
C ALA A 201 -16.25 6.85 12.83
N ALA A 202 -15.11 7.39 13.25
CA ALA A 202 -15.01 8.78 13.67
C ALA A 202 -13.74 9.42 13.10
N GLY A 203 -13.84 10.59 12.49
CA GLY A 203 -12.67 11.29 11.96
C GLY A 203 -13.01 12.60 11.29
N GLU A 204 -12.03 13.23 10.65
CA GLU A 204 -12.30 14.40 9.79
C GLU A 204 -13.03 13.92 8.53
N GLU A 205 -12.47 12.91 7.86
CA GLU A 205 -13.10 12.18 6.76
C GLU A 205 -13.46 10.73 7.15
N THR A 206 -14.65 10.28 6.75
CA THR A 206 -15.10 8.90 7.03
C THR A 206 -15.78 8.26 5.82
N ARG A 207 -15.31 7.06 5.42
CA ARG A 207 -15.86 6.27 4.30
C ARG A 207 -16.20 4.83 4.72
N PRO A 208 -17.15 4.61 5.66
CA PRO A 208 -17.48 3.26 6.09
C PRO A 208 -18.26 2.50 5.01
N GLN A 209 -17.88 1.24 4.76
CA GLN A 209 -18.57 0.34 3.84
C GLN A 209 -19.27 -0.80 4.60
N GLY A 210 -20.59 -0.94 4.39
CA GLY A 210 -21.40 -2.05 4.91
C GLY A 210 -22.75 -1.61 5.48
N ASP A 211 -23.43 -2.52 6.16
CA ASP A 211 -24.78 -2.26 6.66
C ASP A 211 -24.80 -1.51 7.99
N LYS A 212 -25.76 -0.60 8.15
CA LYS A 212 -26.08 0.11 9.41
C LYS A 212 -24.87 0.87 9.98
N THR A 213 -24.07 1.46 9.09
CA THR A 213 -22.92 2.30 9.47
C THR A 213 -23.37 3.49 10.32
N LYS A 214 -22.49 3.96 11.21
CA LYS A 214 -22.72 5.14 12.04
C LYS A 214 -21.48 6.04 12.06
N PRO A 215 -21.07 6.63 10.92
CA PRO A 215 -19.95 7.55 10.87
C PRO A 215 -20.23 8.86 11.62
N THR A 216 -19.17 9.45 12.14
CA THR A 216 -19.16 10.82 12.67
C THR A 216 -17.93 11.57 12.15
N GLY A 217 -18.11 12.73 11.55
CA GLY A 217 -16.98 13.52 11.04
C GLY A 217 -17.40 14.82 10.37
N VAL A 218 -16.40 15.54 9.86
CA VAL A 218 -16.63 16.74 9.03
C VAL A 218 -17.23 16.30 7.70
N ASP A 219 -16.58 15.34 7.04
CA ASP A 219 -16.98 14.77 5.75
C ASP A 219 -17.26 13.27 5.87
N THR A 220 -18.45 12.86 5.45
CA THR A 220 -18.89 11.47 5.61
C THR A 220 -19.50 10.90 4.32
N SER A 221 -18.93 9.80 3.83
CA SER A 221 -19.33 9.12 2.59
C SER A 221 -19.56 7.62 2.84
N PRO A 222 -20.61 7.23 3.59
CA PRO A 222 -20.91 5.82 3.82
C PRO A 222 -21.42 5.13 2.53
N THR A 223 -21.02 3.87 2.34
CA THR A 223 -21.53 3.00 1.26
C THR A 223 -22.20 1.76 1.86
N GLY A 224 -23.41 1.41 1.40
CA GLY A 224 -24.14 0.21 1.86
C GLY A 224 -25.50 0.51 2.50
N GLY A 225 -26.12 -0.49 3.14
CA GLY A 225 -27.53 -0.42 3.55
C GLY A 225 -27.77 0.35 4.85
N LYS A 226 -28.70 1.33 4.82
CA LYS A 226 -29.25 2.05 6.00
C LYS A 226 -28.22 2.76 6.90
N PRO A 227 -27.37 3.66 6.37
CA PRO A 227 -26.44 4.44 7.18
C PRO A 227 -27.17 5.38 8.15
N LYS A 228 -26.57 5.60 9.32
CA LYS A 228 -27.01 6.56 10.35
C LYS A 228 -25.89 7.57 10.61
N VAL A 229 -25.87 8.65 9.85
CA VAL A 229 -24.80 9.65 9.91
C VAL A 229 -25.07 10.70 11.00
N ALA A 230 -24.03 11.15 11.68
CA ALA A 230 -24.07 12.34 12.55
C ALA A 230 -22.79 13.16 12.35
N GLY A 231 -22.87 14.34 11.73
CA GLY A 231 -21.69 15.11 11.29
C GLY A 231 -22.04 16.19 10.25
N GLY A 232 -21.01 16.76 9.62
CA GLY A 232 -21.11 17.82 8.59
C GLY A 232 -21.62 17.34 7.22
N GLU A 233 -20.89 17.60 6.13
CA GLU A 233 -21.32 17.24 4.77
C GLU A 233 -21.45 15.72 4.59
N THR A 234 -22.54 15.27 3.95
CA THR A 234 -22.86 13.84 3.79
C THR A 234 -23.13 13.48 2.34
N ASN A 235 -22.41 12.50 1.79
CA ASN A 235 -22.60 12.01 0.42
C ASN A 235 -22.77 10.47 0.38
N PRO A 236 -23.92 9.92 0.84
CA PRO A 236 -24.12 8.48 0.91
C PRO A 236 -24.32 7.85 -0.49
N LYS A 237 -23.66 6.72 -0.76
CA LYS A 237 -23.90 5.88 -1.95
C LYS A 237 -24.67 4.61 -1.54
N GLY A 238 -25.94 4.48 -1.94
CA GLY A 238 -26.79 3.30 -1.65
C GLY A 238 -28.19 3.65 -1.14
N ASP A 239 -28.83 2.71 -0.44
CA ASP A 239 -30.18 2.87 0.12
C ASP A 239 -30.35 4.14 0.97
N PRO A 240 -31.52 4.79 0.97
CA PRO A 240 -31.71 6.12 1.57
C PRO A 240 -31.31 6.19 3.04
N ALA A 241 -30.47 7.18 3.35
CA ALA A 241 -29.99 7.50 4.69
C ALA A 241 -31.09 8.09 5.58
N LYS A 242 -31.03 7.82 6.90
CA LYS A 242 -31.87 8.51 7.89
C LYS A 242 -31.03 9.55 8.64
N PRO A 243 -31.09 10.84 8.27
CA PRO A 243 -30.36 11.89 8.99
C PRO A 243 -30.91 12.06 10.42
N GLN A 244 -30.03 12.38 11.36
CA GLN A 244 -30.38 12.68 12.75
C GLN A 244 -29.70 14.00 13.15
N GLY A 245 -30.40 15.13 12.94
CA GLY A 245 -29.95 16.47 13.30
C GLY A 245 -30.43 17.53 12.29
N ASP A 246 -30.73 18.74 12.78
CA ASP A 246 -31.48 19.78 12.08
C ASP A 246 -30.89 20.19 10.72
N GLN A 247 -31.75 20.19 9.70
CA GLN A 247 -31.47 20.77 8.39
C GLN A 247 -31.61 22.29 8.45
N PRO A 248 -30.65 23.08 7.93
CA PRO A 248 -30.99 24.30 7.24
C PRO A 248 -31.36 23.96 5.79
N ARG A 249 -32.63 24.23 5.48
CA ARG A 249 -33.28 24.11 4.17
C ARG A 249 -32.51 24.80 3.02
N PRO A 250 -32.39 24.20 1.81
CA PRO A 250 -31.96 24.93 0.61
C PRO A 250 -33.19 25.45 -0.15
N SER A 251 -33.30 26.76 -0.40
CA SER A 251 -34.17 27.35 -1.43
C SER A 251 -33.82 28.83 -1.67
N VAL A 252 -32.86 29.14 -2.55
CA VAL A 252 -32.84 30.45 -3.23
C VAL A 252 -33.34 30.25 -4.65
N GLY A 253 -34.66 30.32 -4.80
CA GLY A 253 -35.29 30.53 -6.09
C GLY A 253 -35.13 31.98 -6.48
N PHE A 254 -34.46 32.23 -7.60
CA PHE A 254 -34.56 33.51 -8.29
C PHE A 254 -35.99 33.68 -8.79
N ARG A 255 -36.64 34.76 -8.35
CA ARG A 255 -37.80 35.35 -9.04
C ARG A 255 -37.47 36.82 -9.37
N PRO A 256 -37.84 37.30 -10.56
CA PRO A 256 -37.45 38.62 -11.05
C PRO A 256 -38.30 39.72 -10.41
N ILE A 257 -37.67 40.83 -10.05
CA ILE A 257 -38.36 42.07 -9.69
C ILE A 257 -38.09 43.06 -10.82
N GLY A 258 -39.09 43.25 -11.69
CA GLY A 258 -39.19 44.43 -12.56
C GLY A 258 -39.66 45.64 -11.74
N PRO A 259 -39.43 46.87 -12.22
CA PRO A 259 -39.39 48.05 -11.36
C PRO A 259 -40.76 48.74 -11.27
N ASP A 260 -41.20 49.02 -10.05
CA ASP A 260 -42.16 50.09 -9.78
C ASP A 260 -41.40 51.32 -9.27
N LEU A 261 -41.39 52.36 -10.11
CA LEU A 261 -41.17 53.77 -9.74
C LEU A 261 -42.41 54.26 -8.95
N PRO A 262 -42.30 55.22 -8.00
CA PRO A 262 -41.74 56.54 -8.30
C PRO A 262 -40.87 57.17 -7.19
N VAL A 263 -39.83 57.89 -7.60
CA VAL A 263 -39.16 58.89 -6.76
C VAL A 263 -39.34 60.26 -7.38
N ASP A 264 -39.72 61.17 -6.49
CA ASP A 264 -40.05 62.56 -6.64
C ASP A 264 -38.94 63.40 -7.32
N LYS A 265 -39.38 64.38 -8.12
CA LYS A 265 -38.52 65.31 -8.85
C LYS A 265 -38.22 66.51 -7.96
N THR A 266 -36.96 66.79 -7.65
CA THR A 266 -36.47 68.18 -7.54
C THR A 266 -34.95 68.30 -7.79
N ASN A 267 -34.64 68.92 -8.93
CA ASN A 267 -33.54 69.83 -9.26
C ASN A 267 -32.27 69.91 -8.37
N ALA A 268 -31.11 69.71 -9.01
CA ALA A 268 -30.11 70.75 -9.35
C ALA A 268 -28.66 70.25 -9.19
N LYS A 269 -27.90 70.38 -10.28
CA LYS A 269 -26.46 70.11 -10.41
C LYS A 269 -25.64 71.33 -9.99
N PRO A 270 -24.40 71.13 -9.51
CA PRO A 270 -23.28 71.78 -10.21
C PRO A 270 -22.14 70.81 -10.58
N LYS A 271 -21.42 71.22 -11.62
CA LYS A 271 -20.42 70.49 -12.41
C LYS A 271 -19.02 70.91 -11.91
N GLY A 272 -18.12 69.95 -11.67
CA GLY A 272 -16.69 70.13 -11.38
C GLY A 272 -15.91 68.92 -11.92
N PRO A 273 -14.61 69.03 -12.23
CA PRO A 273 -14.10 68.67 -13.56
C PRO A 273 -13.67 67.22 -13.75
N ASP A 274 -13.68 66.90 -15.04
CA ASP A 274 -13.28 65.72 -15.79
C ASP A 274 -11.82 65.29 -15.54
N LEU A 275 -11.64 64.03 -15.13
CA LEU A 275 -10.39 63.28 -15.30
C LEU A 275 -10.75 61.99 -16.04
N SER A 276 -10.88 62.09 -17.36
CA SER A 276 -10.94 60.95 -18.26
C SER A 276 -9.62 60.17 -18.21
N VAL A 277 -9.56 59.11 -17.42
CA VAL A 277 -8.53 58.07 -17.56
C VAL A 277 -9.12 57.00 -18.48
N ASP A 278 -8.54 56.93 -19.67
CA ASP A 278 -8.71 55.85 -20.63
C ASP A 278 -8.56 54.49 -19.92
N THR A 279 -9.66 53.74 -19.84
CA THR A 279 -9.73 52.40 -19.24
C THR A 279 -9.97 51.35 -20.32
N THR A 280 -9.07 51.27 -21.29
CA THR A 280 -8.87 50.05 -22.08
C THR A 280 -7.63 49.27 -21.62
N TYR A 281 -7.40 49.14 -20.30
CA TYR A 281 -6.52 48.09 -19.80
C TYR A 281 -7.25 46.74 -19.91
N VAL A 282 -7.18 46.15 -21.09
CA VAL A 282 -7.40 44.71 -21.24
C VAL A 282 -6.21 44.06 -20.54
N LYS A 283 -6.44 43.52 -19.33
CA LYS A 283 -5.45 42.67 -18.67
C LYS A 283 -5.03 41.63 -19.71
N PRO A 284 -3.73 41.53 -20.08
CA PRO A 284 -3.28 40.54 -21.02
C PRO A 284 -3.86 39.20 -20.59
N LYS A 285 -4.60 38.53 -21.48
CA LYS A 285 -5.05 37.16 -21.25
C LYS A 285 -3.77 36.41 -20.93
N ALA A 286 -3.65 35.93 -19.69
CA ALA A 286 -2.56 35.03 -19.33
C ALA A 286 -2.54 33.94 -20.41
N PRO A 287 -1.36 33.55 -20.94
CA PRO A 287 -1.30 32.48 -21.92
C PRO A 287 -2.18 31.33 -21.41
N GLU A 288 -3.09 30.86 -22.27
CA GLU A 288 -3.83 29.64 -21.95
C GLU A 288 -2.78 28.59 -21.67
N ALA A 289 -2.93 27.89 -20.53
CA ALA A 289 -2.00 26.85 -20.18
C ALA A 289 -1.95 25.86 -21.36
N PRO A 290 -0.78 25.27 -21.68
CA PRO A 290 -0.73 24.19 -22.64
C PRO A 290 -1.75 23.12 -22.25
N VAL A 291 -2.26 22.37 -23.23
CA VAL A 291 -3.28 21.35 -22.97
C VAL A 291 -2.73 20.33 -21.96
N ASP A 292 -1.55 19.76 -22.23
CA ASP A 292 -0.87 18.91 -21.23
C ASP A 292 0.02 19.78 -20.33
N THR A 293 -0.33 19.88 -19.05
CA THR A 293 0.43 20.70 -18.09
C THR A 293 1.33 19.90 -17.16
N ILE A 294 2.49 20.47 -16.86
CA ILE A 294 3.38 20.02 -15.79
C ILE A 294 3.37 21.08 -14.69
N TYR A 295 2.92 20.69 -13.50
CA TYR A 295 2.91 21.51 -12.29
C TYR A 295 4.08 21.11 -11.38
N GLY A 296 4.83 22.09 -10.87
CA GLY A 296 6.00 21.85 -10.02
C GLY A 296 7.32 22.03 -10.76
N PHE A 297 8.26 21.09 -10.60
CA PHE A 297 9.51 21.09 -11.36
C PHE A 297 9.21 20.86 -12.85
N ASN A 298 10.12 21.28 -13.72
CA ASN A 298 9.95 21.17 -15.18
C ASN A 298 8.64 21.78 -15.71
N SER A 299 8.05 22.73 -14.98
CA SER A 299 6.73 23.26 -15.30
C SER A 299 6.69 23.94 -16.66
N ASN A 300 5.61 23.67 -17.41
CA ASN A 300 5.31 24.29 -18.70
C ASN A 300 4.10 25.24 -18.65
N THR A 301 3.53 25.50 -17.47
CA THR A 301 2.32 26.32 -17.31
C THR A 301 2.54 27.80 -17.67
N GLY A 302 3.80 28.24 -17.75
CA GLY A 302 4.18 29.64 -17.89
C GLY A 302 3.84 30.49 -16.67
N ARG A 303 3.52 29.86 -15.52
CA ARG A 303 3.02 30.50 -14.31
C ARG A 303 3.98 30.30 -13.15
N PRO A 304 4.61 31.38 -12.63
CA PRO A 304 5.52 31.29 -11.49
C PRO A 304 4.87 30.66 -10.25
N GLU A 305 3.57 30.86 -10.05
CA GLU A 305 2.83 30.33 -8.90
C GLU A 305 2.71 28.80 -8.88
N THR A 306 2.92 28.13 -10.02
CA THR A 306 2.91 26.66 -10.12
C THR A 306 4.23 26.08 -10.60
N THR A 307 5.29 26.88 -10.62
CA THR A 307 6.63 26.48 -11.07
C THR A 307 7.55 26.33 -9.85
N LEU A 308 8.26 25.21 -9.77
CA LEU A 308 9.33 24.98 -8.80
C LEU A 308 10.67 24.94 -9.53
N THR A 309 11.66 25.58 -8.91
CA THR A 309 13.01 25.71 -9.48
C THR A 309 14.10 25.26 -8.51
N SER A 310 13.76 25.06 -7.23
CA SER A 310 14.68 24.62 -6.19
C SER A 310 14.03 23.63 -5.21
N ALA A 311 14.82 22.70 -4.70
CA ALA A 311 14.45 21.76 -3.62
C ALA A 311 14.06 22.45 -2.29
N THR A 312 14.35 23.76 -2.16
CA THR A 312 14.00 24.57 -0.99
C THR A 312 12.75 25.42 -1.18
N ASP A 313 12.15 25.37 -2.37
CA ASP A 313 10.92 26.10 -2.66
C ASP A 313 9.80 25.60 -1.73
N LYS A 314 8.88 26.50 -1.38
CA LYS A 314 7.75 26.21 -0.50
C LYS A 314 6.47 26.24 -1.33
N PRO A 315 6.10 25.13 -1.99
CA PRO A 315 4.96 25.11 -2.89
C PRO A 315 3.69 25.46 -2.14
N GLN A 316 2.84 26.27 -2.77
CA GLN A 316 1.47 26.48 -2.34
C GLN A 316 0.59 26.62 -3.58
N PHE A 317 -0.08 25.54 -3.96
CA PHE A 317 -0.80 25.45 -5.22
C PHE A 317 -2.29 25.26 -5.00
N ASN A 318 -3.09 25.91 -5.83
CA ASN A 318 -4.46 25.52 -6.07
C ASN A 318 -4.63 25.38 -7.59
N ILE A 319 -4.86 24.15 -8.04
CA ILE A 319 -4.79 23.80 -9.45
C ILE A 319 -6.20 23.61 -9.97
N TRP A 320 -6.48 24.31 -11.06
CA TRP A 320 -7.70 24.15 -11.85
C TRP A 320 -7.29 23.98 -13.31
N ASP A 321 -7.24 22.72 -13.72
CA ASP A 321 -7.14 22.31 -15.11
C ASP A 321 -8.47 21.71 -15.59
N LYS A 322 -8.73 21.79 -16.89
CA LYS A 322 -9.95 21.34 -17.54
C LYS A 322 -9.72 20.22 -18.56
N GLU A 323 -8.53 20.13 -19.16
CA GLU A 323 -8.26 19.22 -20.26
C GLU A 323 -6.77 18.97 -20.40
N GLY A 324 -6.40 17.80 -20.95
CA GLY A 324 -5.01 17.39 -21.11
C GLY A 324 -4.67 16.15 -20.31
N VAL A 325 -3.43 15.74 -20.43
CA VAL A 325 -2.79 14.72 -19.60
C VAL A 325 -1.76 15.44 -18.73
N ASP A 326 -2.15 15.71 -17.49
CA ASP A 326 -1.43 16.60 -16.60
C ASP A 326 -0.53 15.84 -15.64
N THR A 327 0.53 16.51 -15.20
CA THR A 327 1.57 15.92 -14.35
C THR A 327 1.87 16.79 -13.15
N PHE A 328 1.86 16.19 -11.97
CA PHE A 328 2.55 16.74 -10.80
C PHE A 328 4.00 16.26 -10.81
N ASP A 329 4.94 17.17 -10.98
CA ASP A 329 6.37 16.89 -10.92
C ASP A 329 6.96 17.50 -9.66
N PHE A 330 7.20 16.65 -8.66
CA PHE A 330 7.81 17.03 -7.38
C PHE A 330 9.20 16.39 -7.20
N SER A 331 9.84 16.05 -8.32
CA SER A 331 11.12 15.32 -8.38
C SER A 331 12.31 15.96 -7.68
N GLY A 332 12.32 17.29 -7.56
CA GLY A 332 13.41 18.01 -6.91
C GLY A 332 13.41 17.93 -5.38
N PHE A 333 12.38 17.37 -4.74
CA PHE A 333 12.31 17.28 -3.28
C PHE A 333 12.97 16.01 -2.72
N LYS A 334 13.38 16.09 -1.45
CA LYS A 334 14.03 14.99 -0.71
C LYS A 334 13.26 14.55 0.53
N GLN A 335 12.29 15.35 0.92
CA GLN A 335 11.38 15.08 2.02
C GLN A 335 10.34 14.07 1.55
N ASP A 336 9.91 13.18 2.44
CA ASP A 336 8.76 12.30 2.20
C ASP A 336 7.51 13.12 1.85
N GLN A 337 6.80 12.70 0.81
CA GLN A 337 5.66 13.41 0.25
C GLN A 337 4.40 12.55 0.31
N ILE A 338 3.25 13.22 0.39
CA ILE A 338 1.95 12.59 0.12
C ILE A 338 1.37 13.30 -1.09
N ILE A 339 1.33 12.60 -2.22
CA ILE A 339 0.82 13.09 -3.49
C ILE A 339 -0.49 12.37 -3.78
N ASP A 340 -1.58 13.12 -3.85
CA ASP A 340 -2.93 12.59 -4.07
C ASP A 340 -3.54 13.24 -5.31
N LEU A 341 -3.69 12.44 -6.36
CA LEU A 341 -4.20 12.88 -7.67
C LEU A 341 -5.73 12.89 -7.73
N ARG A 342 -6.44 12.51 -6.66
CA ARG A 342 -7.90 12.50 -6.65
C ARG A 342 -8.43 13.94 -6.73
N SER A 343 -9.48 14.11 -7.53
CA SER A 343 -10.15 15.41 -7.66
C SER A 343 -10.60 15.95 -6.29
N GLY A 344 -10.27 17.21 -6.02
CA GLY A 344 -10.56 17.87 -4.73
C GLY A 344 -9.56 17.58 -3.60
N ALA A 345 -8.60 16.69 -3.79
CA ALA A 345 -7.66 16.27 -2.76
C ALA A 345 -6.60 17.32 -2.43
N LEU A 346 -5.94 17.09 -1.29
CA LEU A 346 -4.83 17.86 -0.76
C LEU A 346 -3.59 16.96 -0.71
N SER A 347 -2.46 17.51 -1.15
CA SER A 347 -1.15 16.87 -1.12
C SER A 347 -0.22 17.61 -0.17
N SER A 348 0.70 16.87 0.45
CA SER A 348 1.75 17.36 1.36
C SER A 348 3.09 17.22 0.64
N VAL A 349 3.65 18.34 0.18
CA VAL A 349 4.75 18.38 -0.79
C VAL A 349 5.85 19.31 -0.29
N GLY A 350 7.12 18.92 -0.48
CA GLY A 350 8.28 19.74 -0.09
C GLY A 350 8.44 19.94 1.42
N GLY A 351 8.03 18.95 2.23
CA GLY A 351 8.09 19.01 3.70
C GLY A 351 7.04 19.91 4.36
N LEU A 352 6.04 20.34 3.59
CA LEU A 352 4.86 21.06 4.07
C LEU A 352 3.67 20.11 4.20
N ARG A 353 2.54 20.59 4.73
CA ARG A 353 1.30 19.81 4.91
C ARG A 353 0.17 20.46 4.12
N GLU A 354 -0.56 19.65 3.36
CA GLU A 354 -1.81 20.02 2.66
C GLU A 354 -1.70 21.33 1.86
N ASN A 355 -0.53 21.56 1.26
CA ASN A 355 -0.16 22.83 0.63
C ASN A 355 -0.43 22.85 -0.88
N VAL A 356 -0.72 21.69 -1.49
CA VAL A 356 -1.06 21.56 -2.90
C VAL A 356 -2.47 21.00 -3.01
N ARG A 357 -3.37 21.72 -3.69
CA ARG A 357 -4.78 21.34 -3.86
C ARG A 357 -5.13 21.14 -5.33
N ILE A 358 -5.88 20.07 -5.61
CA ILE A 358 -6.57 19.86 -6.88
C ILE A 358 -8.01 20.38 -6.77
N GLY A 359 -8.48 21.10 -7.79
CA GLY A 359 -9.87 21.54 -7.91
C GLY A 359 -10.82 20.34 -8.11
N THR A 360 -12.07 20.45 -7.65
CA THR A 360 -13.07 19.34 -7.69
C THR A 360 -13.56 18.96 -9.09
N SER A 361 -13.10 19.64 -10.14
CA SER A 361 -13.41 19.32 -11.54
C SER A 361 -12.14 19.14 -12.37
N THR A 362 -10.99 19.03 -11.72
CA THR A 362 -9.70 18.80 -12.34
C THR A 362 -9.31 17.34 -12.18
N VAL A 363 -8.73 16.79 -13.23
CA VAL A 363 -8.10 15.47 -13.23
C VAL A 363 -6.62 15.72 -13.47
N ILE A 364 -5.77 15.05 -12.70
CA ILE A 364 -4.33 15.02 -12.92
C ILE A 364 -3.97 13.55 -13.11
N GLU A 365 -3.36 13.21 -14.23
CA GLU A 365 -3.13 11.82 -14.63
C GLU A 365 -1.80 11.31 -14.06
N ASN A 366 -0.79 12.16 -13.95
CA ASN A 366 0.57 11.69 -13.67
C ASN A 366 1.17 12.32 -12.42
N ALA A 367 2.06 11.57 -11.78
CA ALA A 367 2.86 12.05 -10.66
C ALA A 367 4.30 11.58 -10.76
N VAL A 368 5.22 12.47 -10.39
CA VAL A 368 6.64 12.19 -10.16
C VAL A 368 6.97 12.61 -8.74
N GLY A 369 7.25 11.63 -7.88
CA GLY A 369 7.78 11.86 -6.54
C GLY A 369 9.26 12.25 -6.56
N GLY A 370 9.83 12.42 -5.38
CA GLY A 370 11.18 12.92 -5.14
C GLY A 370 12.18 11.82 -4.79
N SER A 371 13.11 12.14 -3.90
CA SER A 371 14.08 11.17 -3.35
C SER A 371 13.75 10.73 -1.91
N GLY A 372 12.56 11.07 -1.42
CA GLY A 372 12.05 10.69 -0.10
C GLY A 372 11.27 9.37 -0.18
N ASN A 373 10.78 8.87 0.95
CA ASN A 373 9.85 7.73 0.93
C ASN A 373 8.44 8.27 0.71
N ASP A 374 8.03 8.35 -0.54
CA ASP A 374 6.83 9.03 -0.96
C ASP A 374 5.61 8.10 -0.94
N ARG A 375 4.44 8.70 -0.75
CA ARG A 375 3.15 8.05 -0.95
C ARG A 375 2.44 8.72 -2.11
N ILE A 376 2.22 7.98 -3.18
CA ILE A 376 1.56 8.48 -4.38
C ILE A 376 0.25 7.73 -4.59
N ILE A 377 -0.83 8.47 -4.68
CA ILE A 377 -2.19 7.96 -4.84
C ILE A 377 -2.74 8.48 -6.17
N GLY A 378 -2.91 7.57 -7.13
CA GLY A 378 -3.61 7.82 -8.37
C GLY A 378 -5.11 8.04 -8.18
N ASN A 379 -5.86 8.10 -9.27
CA ASN A 379 -7.28 8.37 -9.28
C ASN A 379 -8.02 7.36 -10.16
N SER A 380 -9.18 7.72 -10.70
CA SER A 380 -9.96 6.81 -11.54
C SER A 380 -9.57 6.84 -13.02
N ALA A 381 -8.74 7.79 -13.42
CA ALA A 381 -8.17 7.89 -14.76
C ALA A 381 -6.96 6.96 -14.90
N ASP A 382 -6.43 6.87 -16.12
CA ASP A 382 -5.22 6.11 -16.38
C ASP A 382 -4.02 6.93 -15.88
N ASN A 383 -3.30 6.41 -14.88
CA ASN A 383 -2.22 7.15 -14.25
C ASN A 383 -0.82 6.65 -14.63
N VAL A 384 0.13 7.57 -14.84
CA VAL A 384 1.57 7.24 -14.86
C VAL A 384 2.20 7.74 -13.56
N LEU A 385 2.68 6.79 -12.75
CA LEU A 385 3.23 7.07 -11.43
C LEU A 385 4.72 6.71 -11.41
N ILE A 386 5.56 7.68 -11.07
CA ILE A 386 6.99 7.52 -10.84
C ILE A 386 7.24 7.89 -9.37
N GLY A 387 7.66 6.92 -8.56
CA GLY A 387 8.01 7.15 -7.15
C GLY A 387 9.24 8.07 -7.03
N GLY A 388 10.27 7.74 -7.81
CA GLY A 388 11.58 8.37 -7.70
C GLY A 388 12.49 7.43 -6.91
N ALA A 389 13.42 8.00 -6.14
CA ALA A 389 14.26 7.20 -5.25
C ALA A 389 13.67 7.21 -3.85
N GLY A 390 13.82 6.12 -3.11
CA GLY A 390 13.18 5.99 -1.80
C GLY A 390 12.49 4.65 -1.71
N ALA A 391 11.77 4.42 -0.62
CA ALA A 391 10.87 3.26 -0.52
C ALA A 391 9.44 3.77 -0.64
N ASP A 392 8.93 3.84 -1.87
CA ASP A 392 7.68 4.52 -2.15
C ASP A 392 6.47 3.58 -2.05
N ASN A 393 5.33 4.14 -1.67
CA ASN A 393 4.05 3.47 -1.65
C ASN A 393 3.16 4.00 -2.77
N LEU A 394 2.92 3.18 -3.78
CA LEU A 394 2.22 3.57 -5.00
C LEU A 394 0.85 2.89 -5.08
N VAL A 395 -0.19 3.69 -5.26
CA VAL A 395 -1.58 3.25 -5.48
C VAL A 395 -1.99 3.73 -6.86
N GLY A 396 -2.34 2.82 -7.77
CA GLY A 396 -2.86 3.19 -9.09
C GLY A 396 -4.29 3.74 -8.98
N GLY A 397 -5.14 3.08 -8.19
CA GLY A 397 -6.54 3.44 -8.04
C GLY A 397 -7.45 2.72 -9.07
N GLY A 398 -8.20 3.50 -9.84
CA GLY A 398 -8.94 2.99 -11.01
C GLY A 398 -8.06 3.03 -12.25
N GLY A 399 -8.65 3.00 -13.45
CA GLY A 399 -7.92 3.19 -14.71
C GLY A 399 -6.88 2.12 -15.05
N TRP A 400 -6.20 2.29 -16.18
CA TRP A 400 -5.07 1.48 -16.64
C TRP A 400 -3.78 2.19 -16.25
N ASN A 401 -3.12 1.72 -15.19
CA ASN A 401 -2.00 2.46 -14.61
C ASN A 401 -0.66 1.95 -15.12
N THR A 402 0.32 2.84 -15.17
CA THR A 402 1.72 2.50 -15.40
C THR A 402 2.56 2.96 -14.22
N PHE A 403 3.15 2.00 -13.51
CA PHE A 403 4.15 2.26 -12.48
C PHE A 403 5.52 2.23 -13.14
N LYS A 404 6.18 3.38 -13.22
CA LYS A 404 7.37 3.56 -14.05
C LYS A 404 8.62 3.76 -13.19
N PHE A 405 9.67 3.03 -13.55
CA PHE A 405 10.98 3.09 -12.91
C PHE A 405 12.02 3.48 -13.96
N ASN A 406 12.71 4.59 -13.73
CA ASN A 406 13.62 5.20 -14.69
C ASN A 406 15.10 4.89 -14.36
N ALA A 407 15.44 4.61 -13.11
CA ALA A 407 16.81 4.33 -12.69
C ALA A 407 16.90 3.18 -11.68
N PHE A 408 18.08 2.54 -11.61
CA PHE A 408 18.36 1.48 -10.62
C PHE A 408 18.23 1.93 -9.17
N ALA A 409 18.42 3.24 -8.92
CA ALA A 409 18.29 3.81 -7.58
C ALA A 409 16.82 3.99 -7.15
N ASP A 410 15.87 3.86 -8.08
CA ASP A 410 14.46 4.15 -7.80
C ASP A 410 13.89 3.16 -6.77
N SER A 411 14.25 1.87 -6.89
CA SER A 411 13.70 0.82 -6.04
C SER A 411 14.75 -0.23 -5.67
N THR A 412 15.79 0.22 -4.97
CA THR A 412 16.88 -0.66 -4.50
C THR A 412 16.35 -1.77 -3.58
N ARG A 413 17.10 -2.86 -3.42
CA ARG A 413 16.70 -3.94 -2.50
C ARG A 413 16.34 -3.47 -1.09
N THR A 414 17.06 -2.49 -0.54
CA THR A 414 16.86 -1.97 0.83
C THR A 414 15.82 -0.85 0.91
N GLN A 415 15.56 -0.16 -0.19
CA GLN A 415 14.55 0.89 -0.31
C GLN A 415 13.65 0.50 -1.49
N ALA A 416 12.90 -0.57 -1.30
CA ALA A 416 12.08 -1.16 -2.34
C ALA A 416 10.68 -0.56 -2.29
N ASP A 417 10.17 -0.17 -3.45
CA ASP A 417 8.82 0.32 -3.63
C ASP A 417 7.78 -0.76 -3.39
N LEU A 418 6.57 -0.32 -3.03
CA LEU A 418 5.41 -1.15 -2.81
C LEU A 418 4.23 -0.66 -3.66
N LEU A 419 3.82 -1.52 -4.60
CA LEU A 419 2.58 -1.37 -5.34
C LEU A 419 1.43 -1.92 -4.51
N LEU A 420 0.52 -1.04 -4.10
CA LEU A 420 -0.50 -1.36 -3.10
C LEU A 420 -1.75 -2.02 -3.69
N ASP A 421 -2.05 -1.80 -4.98
CA ASP A 421 -3.28 -2.29 -5.62
C ASP A 421 -3.10 -2.79 -7.06
N PHE A 422 -1.86 -3.02 -7.51
CA PHE A 422 -1.51 -3.50 -8.84
C PHE A 422 -2.47 -4.58 -9.37
N ASN A 423 -3.06 -4.34 -10.53
CA ASN A 423 -4.05 -5.21 -11.13
C ASN A 423 -3.51 -5.85 -12.41
N THR A 424 -3.10 -7.11 -12.31
CA THR A 424 -2.56 -7.86 -13.45
C THR A 424 -3.55 -7.93 -14.62
N GLY A 425 -3.02 -7.83 -15.84
CA GLY A 425 -3.78 -7.73 -17.09
C GLY A 425 -4.37 -6.34 -17.36
N GLN A 426 -4.25 -5.39 -16.43
CA GLN A 426 -4.72 -4.02 -16.56
C GLN A 426 -3.57 -3.03 -16.35
N ASP A 427 -2.91 -3.08 -15.20
CA ASP A 427 -1.79 -2.21 -14.89
C ASP A 427 -0.49 -2.72 -15.51
N LYS A 428 0.49 -1.82 -15.67
CA LYS A 428 1.82 -2.10 -16.20
C LYS A 428 2.91 -1.63 -15.26
N ILE A 429 4.00 -2.38 -15.23
CA ILE A 429 5.27 -1.95 -14.65
C ILE A 429 6.19 -1.62 -15.81
N ASP A 430 6.64 -0.37 -15.93
CA ASP A 430 7.53 0.06 -17.01
C ASP A 430 8.97 0.17 -16.52
N LEU A 431 9.82 -0.74 -17.01
CA LEU A 431 11.26 -0.80 -16.76
C LEU A 431 12.07 -0.43 -18.01
N SER A 432 11.42 -0.07 -19.11
CA SER A 432 12.06 0.06 -20.42
C SER A 432 13.13 1.14 -20.44
N GLN A 433 12.86 2.30 -19.83
CA GLN A 433 13.82 3.41 -19.77
C GLN A 433 15.04 3.03 -18.93
N MET A 434 14.82 2.42 -17.76
CA MET A 434 15.88 1.92 -16.89
C MET A 434 16.76 0.88 -17.59
N ALA A 435 16.17 -0.03 -18.37
CA ALA A 435 16.91 -1.02 -19.16
C ALA A 435 17.83 -0.36 -20.21
N ILE A 436 17.29 0.65 -20.93
CA ILE A 436 18.02 1.39 -21.98
C ILE A 436 19.19 2.17 -21.36
N ASP A 437 18.92 2.95 -20.31
CA ASP A 437 19.92 3.83 -19.70
C ASP A 437 21.00 3.04 -18.95
N GLY A 438 20.58 1.97 -18.26
CA GLY A 438 21.47 1.03 -17.59
C GLY A 438 22.25 0.13 -18.57
N LYS A 439 21.82 0.04 -19.83
CA LYS A 439 22.36 -0.88 -20.85
C LYS A 439 22.35 -2.34 -20.39
N VAL A 440 21.32 -2.71 -19.64
CA VAL A 440 21.10 -4.07 -19.14
C VAL A 440 19.80 -4.58 -19.74
N ALA A 441 19.84 -5.74 -20.38
CA ALA A 441 18.64 -6.43 -20.84
C ALA A 441 18.05 -7.22 -19.69
N PHE A 442 16.81 -6.94 -19.30
CA PHE A 442 16.12 -7.71 -18.26
C PHE A 442 15.53 -8.98 -18.86
N ASN A 443 15.91 -10.13 -18.31
CA ASN A 443 15.50 -11.43 -18.83
C ASN A 443 14.75 -12.18 -17.75
N PHE A 444 13.49 -12.55 -18.05
CA PHE A 444 12.70 -13.35 -17.14
C PHE A 444 13.30 -14.75 -17.00
N VAL A 445 13.59 -15.15 -15.76
CA VAL A 445 14.11 -16.47 -15.41
C VAL A 445 13.40 -17.00 -14.17
N GLU A 446 13.36 -18.32 -14.02
CA GLU A 446 12.77 -18.96 -12.83
C GLU A 446 13.66 -18.83 -11.60
N GLU A 447 14.98 -18.80 -11.80
CA GLU A 447 16.01 -18.63 -10.77
C GLU A 447 17.19 -17.85 -11.35
N TYR A 448 17.91 -17.11 -10.49
CA TYR A 448 19.11 -16.39 -10.91
C TYR A 448 20.16 -17.36 -11.46
N THR A 449 20.69 -17.03 -12.63
CA THR A 449 21.71 -17.81 -13.34
C THR A 449 23.11 -17.21 -13.19
N GLY A 450 23.23 -16.10 -12.46
CA GLY A 450 24.47 -15.31 -12.34
C GLY A 450 24.76 -14.49 -13.59
N LYS A 451 23.71 -14.06 -14.30
CA LYS A 451 23.83 -13.15 -15.44
C LYS A 451 23.18 -11.83 -15.09
N THR A 452 23.87 -10.76 -15.46
CA THR A 452 23.34 -9.39 -15.40
C THR A 452 21.99 -9.31 -16.11
N GLY A 453 21.01 -8.73 -15.42
CA GLY A 453 19.65 -8.56 -15.87
C GLY A 453 18.74 -9.77 -15.64
N ASP A 454 19.21 -10.84 -14.99
CA ASP A 454 18.32 -11.92 -14.58
C ASP A 454 17.22 -11.36 -13.67
N THR A 455 15.97 -11.57 -14.07
CA THR A 455 14.78 -11.03 -13.41
C THR A 455 13.87 -12.16 -13.00
N ILE A 456 13.55 -12.24 -11.71
CA ILE A 456 12.63 -13.22 -11.16
C ILE A 456 11.35 -12.54 -10.66
N ILE A 457 10.21 -13.21 -10.82
CA ILE A 457 8.95 -12.80 -10.23
C ILE A 457 8.44 -13.92 -9.33
N LYS A 458 8.35 -13.68 -8.02
CA LYS A 458 7.99 -14.72 -7.04
C LYS A 458 7.07 -14.19 -5.94
N PHE A 459 6.18 -15.06 -5.48
CA PHE A 459 5.44 -14.81 -4.24
C PHE A 459 6.30 -15.19 -3.04
N ASN A 460 6.49 -14.26 -2.11
CA ASN A 460 7.11 -14.53 -0.82
C ASN A 460 6.01 -14.82 0.23
N PRO A 461 5.83 -16.08 0.65
CA PRO A 461 4.82 -16.45 1.62
C PRO A 461 5.07 -15.91 3.03
N GLN A 462 6.28 -15.45 3.34
CA GLN A 462 6.62 -14.87 4.65
C GLN A 462 6.07 -13.45 4.77
N THR A 463 6.23 -12.64 3.72
CA THR A 463 5.76 -11.25 3.69
C THR A 463 4.35 -11.13 3.10
N GLY A 464 3.86 -12.17 2.42
CA GLY A 464 2.60 -12.12 1.68
C GLY A 464 2.66 -11.16 0.49
N ARG A 465 3.86 -10.95 -0.08
CA ARG A 465 4.10 -10.02 -1.20
C ARG A 465 4.54 -10.78 -2.44
N TYR A 466 4.14 -10.27 -3.59
CA TYR A 466 4.77 -10.61 -4.86
C TYR A 466 5.97 -9.71 -5.05
N LEU A 467 7.07 -10.28 -5.52
CA LEU A 467 8.35 -9.62 -5.71
C LEU A 467 8.70 -9.69 -7.19
N LEU A 468 9.03 -8.56 -7.79
CA LEU A 468 9.81 -8.49 -9.03
C LEU A 468 11.22 -8.08 -8.62
N ALA A 469 12.18 -8.96 -8.82
CA ALA A 469 13.54 -8.80 -8.33
C ALA A 469 14.54 -8.97 -9.48
N ILE A 470 15.52 -8.07 -9.57
CA ILE A 470 16.50 -8.03 -10.66
C ILE A 470 17.91 -8.12 -10.07
N ASP A 471 18.71 -9.01 -10.63
CA ASP A 471 20.16 -9.09 -10.48
C ASP A 471 20.79 -8.15 -11.53
N LEU A 472 21.33 -7.01 -11.09
CA LEU A 472 21.84 -5.97 -11.99
C LEU A 472 23.33 -6.12 -12.27
N ASP A 473 24.09 -6.84 -11.44
CA ASP A 473 25.54 -7.00 -11.60
C ASP A 473 25.97 -8.43 -11.99
N GLY A 474 25.06 -9.40 -11.93
CA GLY A 474 25.28 -10.80 -12.29
C GLY A 474 25.86 -11.64 -11.16
N ASP A 475 25.83 -11.18 -9.90
CA ASP A 475 26.36 -11.92 -8.76
C ASP A 475 25.38 -12.98 -8.19
N GLY A 476 24.19 -13.10 -8.79
CA GLY A 476 23.13 -14.00 -8.36
C GLY A 476 22.33 -13.50 -7.17
N LYS A 477 22.46 -12.22 -6.80
CA LYS A 477 21.66 -11.56 -5.76
C LYS A 477 20.76 -10.50 -6.38
N THR A 478 19.86 -9.96 -5.55
CA THR A 478 18.92 -8.93 -5.98
C THR A 478 19.50 -7.56 -5.67
N ASP A 479 19.55 -6.70 -6.66
CA ASP A 479 19.98 -5.30 -6.51
C ASP A 479 18.78 -4.35 -6.54
N PHE A 480 17.80 -4.67 -7.38
CA PHE A 480 16.57 -3.91 -7.58
C PHE A 480 15.35 -4.77 -7.25
N LEU A 481 14.40 -4.21 -6.52
CA LEU A 481 13.27 -4.95 -5.99
C LEU A 481 12.01 -4.09 -6.00
N ILE A 482 10.95 -4.57 -6.63
CA ILE A 482 9.59 -4.03 -6.51
C ILE A 482 8.76 -5.05 -5.73
N LYS A 483 8.00 -4.57 -4.73
CA LYS A 483 7.02 -5.36 -4.00
C LYS A 483 5.62 -5.03 -4.49
N SER A 484 4.73 -6.02 -4.49
CA SER A 484 3.30 -5.82 -4.71
C SER A 484 2.46 -6.61 -3.72
N THR A 485 1.33 -6.03 -3.32
CA THR A 485 0.32 -6.74 -2.50
C THR A 485 -0.50 -7.73 -3.34
N ARG A 486 -0.44 -7.62 -4.67
CA ARG A 486 -1.17 -8.41 -5.65
C ARG A 486 -0.23 -9.05 -6.66
N MET A 487 -0.76 -10.03 -7.39
CA MET A 487 0.04 -10.81 -8.34
C MET A 487 0.63 -9.91 -9.43
N ILE A 488 1.90 -10.13 -9.75
CA ILE A 488 2.56 -9.54 -10.91
C ILE A 488 2.71 -10.64 -11.95
N SER A 489 2.14 -10.44 -13.14
CA SER A 489 2.37 -11.27 -14.32
C SER A 489 3.59 -10.74 -15.07
N PRO A 490 4.51 -11.59 -15.55
CA PRO A 490 5.62 -11.17 -16.39
C PRO A 490 5.18 -10.36 -17.62
N GLU A 491 4.02 -10.69 -18.20
CA GLU A 491 3.42 -10.03 -19.37
C GLU A 491 2.94 -8.59 -19.10
N ASP A 492 2.85 -8.20 -17.83
CA ASP A 492 2.55 -6.83 -17.43
C ASP A 492 3.80 -5.96 -17.21
N VAL A 493 5.00 -6.53 -17.41
CA VAL A 493 6.27 -5.83 -17.23
C VAL A 493 6.82 -5.41 -18.60
N ILE A 494 6.80 -4.11 -18.88
CA ILE A 494 7.37 -3.52 -20.08
C ILE A 494 8.88 -3.42 -19.92
N GLY A 495 9.63 -3.86 -20.93
CA GLY A 495 11.09 -3.93 -20.91
C GLY A 495 11.65 -5.25 -20.38
N LEU A 496 10.78 -6.23 -20.08
CA LEU A 496 11.17 -7.58 -19.68
C LEU A 496 11.17 -8.54 -20.88
N ASN A 497 12.30 -9.19 -21.14
CA ASN A 497 12.38 -10.25 -22.14
C ASN A 497 11.83 -11.55 -21.53
N ILE A 498 10.63 -11.90 -21.95
CA ILE A 498 10.04 -13.21 -21.66
C ILE A 498 10.48 -14.14 -22.77
N ARG A 499 11.17 -15.23 -22.44
CA ARG A 499 11.45 -16.26 -23.45
C ARG A 499 10.12 -16.83 -23.88
N ASP A 500 9.79 -16.72 -25.18
CA ASP A 500 8.69 -17.47 -25.76
C ASP A 500 8.94 -18.94 -25.45
N ALA A 501 8.15 -19.49 -24.53
CA ALA A 501 7.95 -20.92 -24.46
C ALA A 501 7.29 -21.28 -25.78
N GLY A 502 8.10 -21.65 -26.78
CA GLY A 502 7.62 -22.04 -28.10
C GLY A 502 6.54 -23.09 -27.93
N TYR A 503 5.29 -22.68 -28.16
CA TYR A 503 4.19 -23.60 -28.30
C TYR A 503 4.38 -24.30 -29.65
N LEU A 504 5.01 -25.48 -29.60
CA LEU A 504 5.05 -26.46 -30.70
C LEU A 504 3.67 -27.09 -30.91
#